data_AF-A0A373DI29-F1
#
_entry.id   AF-A0A373DI29-F1
#
_cell.length_a   1.000
_cell.length_b   1.000
_cell.length_c   1.000
_cell.angle_alpha   90.00
_cell.angle_beta   90.00
_cell.angle_gamma   90.00
#
_symmetry.space_group_name_H-M   'P 1'
#
loop_
_entity.id
_entity.type
_entity.pdbx_description
1 polymer ?
#
loop_
_entity_poly.entity_id
_entity_poly.type
_entity_poly.pdbx_seq_one_letter_code
_entity_poly.pdbx_strand_id
1 'polypeptide(L)' 'MLGNLTGVHLLAILFVVLLLFGAPKLPGLAKSLGQSMRILKKEV' A
#
# COMPACT_ATOMS: atom_id res chain seq x y z
N MET A 1 -6.89 -26.49 -4.10
CA MET A 1 -7.25 -25.97 -2.76
C MET A 1 -6.85 -24.49 -2.61
N LEU A 2 -7.21 -23.63 -3.59
CA LEU A 2 -6.83 -22.20 -3.65
C LEU A 2 -8.01 -21.25 -3.34
N GLY A 3 -9.05 -21.76 -2.68
CA GLY A 3 -10.35 -21.08 -2.54
C GLY A 3 -10.46 -20.11 -1.35
N ASN A 4 -9.39 -19.87 -0.60
CA ASN A 4 -9.44 -19.07 0.64
C ASN A 4 -8.62 -17.77 0.60
N LEU A 5 -8.14 -17.35 -0.58
CA LEU A 5 -7.22 -16.21 -0.76
C LEU A 5 -7.87 -14.96 -1.37
N THR A 6 -9.15 -14.96 -1.69
CA THR A 6 -9.62 -14.07 -2.77
C THR A 6 -10.20 -12.72 -2.32
N GLY A 7 -10.54 -12.50 -1.05
CA GLY A 7 -11.10 -11.19 -0.66
C GLY A 7 -10.95 -10.83 0.82
N VAL A 8 -11.37 -11.73 1.71
CA VAL A 8 -11.31 -11.47 3.17
C VAL A 8 -9.87 -11.35 3.70
N HIS A 9 -8.91 -12.07 3.12
CA HIS A 9 -7.51 -11.98 3.52
C HIS A 9 -6.90 -10.61 3.18
N LEU A 10 -7.18 -10.08 1.99
CA LEU A 10 -6.75 -8.73 1.59
C LEU A 10 -7.41 -7.66 2.46
N LEU A 11 -8.71 -7.80 2.77
CA LEU A 11 -9.42 -6.92 3.68
C LEU A 11 -8.83 -6.93 5.09
N ALA A 12 -8.48 -8.09 5.62
CA ALA A 12 -7.84 -8.22 6.93
C ALA A 12 -6.47 -7.54 6.96
N ILE A 13 -5.65 -7.74 5.93
CA ILE A 13 -4.34 -7.07 5.81
C ILE A 13 -4.54 -5.55 5.72
N LEU A 14 -5.46 -5.08 4.89
CA LEU A 14 -5.78 -3.66 4.77
C LEU A 14 -6.22 -3.06 6.12
N PHE A 15 -7.02 -3.80 6.88
CA PHE A 15 -7.48 -3.38 8.20
C PHE A 15 -6.32 -3.27 9.19
N VAL A 16 -5.43 -4.26 9.25
CA VAL A 16 -4.22 -4.23 10.10
C VAL A 16 -3.33 -3.04 9.73
N VAL A 17 -3.12 -2.82 8.44
CA VAL A 17 -2.32 -1.71 7.92
C VAL A 17 -2.97 -0.36 8.27
N LEU A 18 -4.30 -0.24 8.19
CA LEU A 18 -5.02 0.96 8.60
C LEU A 18 -4.91 1.23 10.11
N LEU A 19 -4.93 0.20 10.96
CA LEU A 19 -4.75 0.36 12.40
C LEU A 19 -3.32 0.81 12.76
N LEU A 20 -2.31 0.26 12.09
CA LEU A 20 -0.90 0.58 12.37
C LEU A 20 -0.48 1.94 11.81
N PHE A 21 -0.91 2.26 10.59
CA PHE A 21 -0.45 3.47 9.89
C PHE A 21 -1.48 4.61 9.95
N GLY A 22 -2.77 4.32 10.09
CA GLY A 22 -3.85 5.29 10.01
C GLY A 22 -4.20 5.67 8.56
N ALA A 23 -5.48 5.96 8.31
CA ALA A 23 -6.01 6.33 6.99
C ALA A 23 -5.23 7.44 6.24
N PRO A 24 -4.74 8.52 6.88
CA PRO A 24 -4.02 9.57 6.15
C PRO A 24 -2.53 9.28 5.91
N LYS A 25 -1.89 8.36 6.63
CA LYS A 25 -0.44 8.09 6.43
C LYS A 25 -0.15 7.18 5.25
N LEU A 26 -1.03 6.22 4.96
CA LEU A 26 -0.92 5.35 3.78
C LEU A 26 -0.82 6.11 2.45
N PRO A 27 -1.71 7.08 2.14
CA PRO A 27 -1.59 7.87 0.92
C PRO A 27 -0.39 8.81 0.95
N GLY A 28 0.05 9.27 2.13
CA GLY A 28 1.26 10.08 2.27
C GLY A 28 2.53 9.32 1.87
N LEU A 29 2.67 8.09 2.36
CA LEU A 29 3.79 7.20 2.00
C LEU A 29 3.74 6.79 0.52
N ALA A 30 2.55 6.53 -0.02
CA ALA A 30 2.39 6.23 -1.45
C ALA A 30 2.80 7.43 -2.33
N LYS A 31 2.48 8.66 -1.93
CA LYS A 31 2.87 9.88 -2.64
C LYS A 31 4.39 10.09 -2.63
N SER A 32 5.05 9.94 -1.48
CA SER A 32 6.51 10.12 -1.39
C SER A 32 7.26 9.06 -2.21
N LEU A 33 6.84 7.80 -2.14
CA LEU A 33 7.39 6.72 -2.97
C LEU A 33 7.18 6.97 -4.47
N GLY A 34 5.98 7.40 -4.87
CA GLY A 34 5.68 7.76 -6.25
C GLY A 34 6.53 8.93 -6.77
N GLN A 35 6.79 9.92 -5.92
CA GLN A 35 7.70 11.03 -6.24
C GLN A 35 9.15 10.53 -6.40
N SER A 36 9.65 9.68 -5.50
CA SER A 36 10.98 9.06 -5.63
C SER A 36 11.12 8.22 -6.90
N MET A 37 10.10 7.42 -7.24
CA MET A 37 10.12 6.63 -8.48
C MET A 37 10.10 7.50 -9.72
N ARG A 38 9.35 8.61 -9.71
CA ARG A 38 9.32 9.58 -10.82
C ARG A 38 10.68 10.26 -11.01
N ILE A 39 11.35 10.61 -9.91
CA ILE A 39 12.70 11.18 -9.96
C ILE A 39 13.66 10.15 -10.54
N LEU A 40 13.65 8.92 -10.00
CA LEU A 40 14.50 7.84 -10.50
C LEU A 40 14.31 7.61 -12.00
N LYS A 41 13.05 7.56 -12.47
CA LYS A 41 12.71 7.40 -13.90
C LYS A 41 13.10 8.61 -14.78
N LYS A 42 13.36 9.77 -14.19
CA LYS A 42 13.76 10.98 -14.93
C LYS A 42 15.28 11.09 -15.05
N GLU A 43 16.00 10.53 -14.09
CA GLU A 43 17.46 10.49 -14.03
C GLU A 43 18.05 9.28 -14.78
N VAL A 44 17.28 8.19 -14.93
CA VAL A 44 17.60 7.06 -15.84
C VAL A 44 17.02 7.24 -17.23
#